data_AF-I3SWI6-F1
#
_entry.id   AF-I3SWI6-F1
#
_cell.length_a   1.000
_cell.length_b   1.000
_cell.length_c   1.000
_cell.angle_alpha   90.00
_cell.angle_beta   90.00
_cell.angle_gamma   90.00
#
_symmetry.space_group_name_H-M   'P 1'
#
loop_
_entity.id
_entity.type
_entity.pdbx_description
1 polymer ?
#
loop_
_entity_poly.entity_id
_entity_poly.type
_entity_poly.pdbx_seq_one_letter_code
_entity_poly.pdbx_strand_id
1 'polypeptide(L)'
;MIDVIEKKKVKLEMEGFKISADAAALMNKALDTYLKRLIKPWLDLAASKAVNRSNGPIQPGLNEQIGSVSVSDFRTATELNPNILGKDWSLHLEKVTGSILYCTKLYEFSSK
;
A
#
# COMPACT_ATOMS: atom_id res chain seq x y z
N MET A 1 -1.54 8.85 48.54
CA MET A 1 -2.28 9.19 47.30
C MET A 1 -1.32 9.56 46.17
N ILE A 2 -0.27 10.34 46.44
CA ILE A 2 0.81 10.67 45.50
C ILE A 2 1.59 9.42 45.02
N ASP A 3 1.92 8.50 45.92
CA ASP A 3 2.68 7.27 45.56
C ASP A 3 1.94 6.35 44.58
N VAL A 4 0.60 6.34 44.63
CA VAL A 4 -0.23 5.56 43.72
C VAL A 4 -0.22 6.17 42.32
N ILE A 5 -0.15 7.51 42.22
CA ILE A 5 -0.08 8.24 40.95
C ILE A 5 1.28 8.01 40.30
N GLU A 6 2.38 8.12 41.06
CA GLU A 6 3.72 7.87 40.54
C GLU A 6 3.90 6.42 40.08
N LYS A 7 3.43 5.45 40.86
CA LYS A 7 3.49 4.03 40.50
C LYS A 7 2.71 3.72 39.22
N LYS A 8 1.57 4.38 38.99
CA LYS A 8 0.75 4.20 37.79
C LYS A 8 1.38 4.87 36.56
N LYS A 9 2.03 6.03 36.73
CA LYS A 9 2.78 6.72 35.68
C LYS A 9 3.98 5.89 35.21
N VAL A 10 4.77 5.37 36.15
CA VAL A 10 5.90 4.48 35.85
C VAL A 10 5.45 3.19 35.17
N LYS A 11 4.30 2.62 35.58
CA LYS A 11 3.72 1.43 34.95
C LYS A 11 3.25 1.71 33.51
N LEU A 12 2.61 2.86 33.26
CA LEU A 12 2.22 3.28 31.91
C LEU A 12 3.43 3.59 31.01
N GLU A 13 4.50 4.17 31.57
CA GLU A 13 5.76 4.41 30.87
C GLU A 13 6.56 3.13 30.58
N MET A 14 6.35 2.06 31.37
CA MET A 14 6.92 0.72 31.15
C MET A 14 6.03 -0.20 30.30
N GLU A 15 4.71 0.00 30.28
CA GLU A 15 3.74 -0.71 29.42
C GLU A 15 3.73 -0.16 27.99
N GLY A 16 4.30 1.03 27.74
CA GLY A 16 4.67 1.46 26.41
C GLY A 16 5.86 0.63 25.92
N PHE A 17 5.62 -0.34 25.04
CA PHE A 17 6.69 -1.06 24.35
C PHE A 17 7.59 -0.04 23.66
N LYS A 18 8.75 0.27 24.26
CA LYS A 18 9.75 1.18 23.70
C LYS A 18 10.37 0.48 22.50
N ILE A 19 9.74 0.62 21.34
CA ILE A 19 10.33 0.25 20.05
C ILE A 19 11.59 1.09 19.93
N SER A 20 12.75 0.43 19.85
CA SER A 20 14.01 1.16 19.62
C SER A 20 13.94 1.89 18.28
N ALA A 21 14.69 2.99 18.15
CA ALA A 21 14.78 3.71 16.88
C ALA A 21 15.20 2.78 15.73
N ASP A 22 16.09 1.83 16.00
CA ASP A 22 16.53 0.82 15.03
C ASP A 22 15.40 -0.14 14.63
N ALA A 23 14.57 -0.57 15.58
CA ALA A 23 13.41 -1.41 15.30
C ALA A 23 12.38 -0.68 14.44
N ALA A 24 12.12 0.61 14.73
CA ALA A 24 11.23 1.44 13.91
C ALA A 24 11.78 1.63 12.48
N ALA A 25 13.08 1.90 12.34
CA ALA A 25 13.73 2.03 11.04
C ALA A 25 13.66 0.73 10.22
N LEU A 26 13.90 -0.41 10.86
CA LEU A 26 13.77 -1.73 10.22
C LEU A 26 12.33 -2.00 9.76
N MET A 27 11.34 -1.72 10.61
CA MET A 27 9.92 -1.87 10.25
C MET A 27 9.54 -0.99 9.07
N ASN A 28 9.98 0.26 9.04
CA ASN A 28 9.72 1.16 7.92
C ASN A 28 10.32 0.63 6.61
N LYS A 29 11.54 0.10 6.66
CA LYS A 29 12.18 -0.52 5.50
C LYS A 29 11.45 -1.79 5.04
N ALA A 30 11.01 -2.62 5.98
CA ALA A 30 10.23 -3.82 5.68
C ALA A 30 8.88 -3.44 5.03
N LEU A 31 8.21 -2.40 5.54
CA LEU A 31 6.96 -1.88 4.99
C LEU A 31 7.17 -1.31 3.58
N ASP A 32 8.20 -0.50 3.36
CA ASP A 32 8.54 0.03 2.04
C ASP A 32 8.79 -1.10 1.02
N THR A 33 9.57 -2.11 1.43
CA THR A 33 9.84 -3.30 0.60
C THR A 33 8.55 -4.05 0.28
N TYR A 34 7.67 -4.23 1.27
CA TYR A 34 6.38 -4.88 1.10
C TYR A 34 5.49 -4.12 0.10
N LEU A 35 5.35 -2.81 0.27
CA LEU A 35 4.52 -1.96 -0.59
C LEU A 35 5.05 -1.93 -2.02
N LYS A 36 6.36 -1.83 -2.22
CA LYS A 36 6.99 -1.90 -3.56
C LYS A 36 6.69 -3.23 -4.24
N ARG A 37 6.82 -4.34 -3.52
CA ARG A 37 6.50 -5.67 -4.05
C ARG A 37 5.02 -5.77 -4.43
N LEU A 38 4.15 -5.19 -3.61
CA LEU A 38 2.70 -5.21 -3.79
C LEU A 38 2.23 -4.39 -5.01
N ILE A 39 2.79 -3.19 -5.21
CA ILE A 39 2.39 -2.27 -6.27
C ILE A 39 2.93 -2.68 -7.65
N LYS A 40 4.12 -3.31 -7.70
CA LYS A 40 4.78 -3.66 -8.96
C LYS A 40 3.89 -4.47 -9.94
N PRO A 41 3.21 -5.55 -9.52
CA PRO A 41 2.27 -6.27 -10.38
C PRO A 41 1.13 -5.39 -10.94
N TRP A 42 0.70 -4.35 -10.22
CA TRP A 42 -0.37 -3.45 -10.67
C TRP A 42 0.11 -2.52 -11.78
N LEU A 43 1.34 -2.02 -11.64
CA LEU A 43 2.01 -1.22 -12.67
C LEU A 43 2.27 -2.05 -13.93
N ASP A 44 2.74 -3.29 -13.77
CA ASP A 44 3.01 -4.20 -14.88
C ASP A 44 1.73 -4.48 -15.69
N LEU A 45 0.57 -4.66 -15.02
CA LEU A 45 -0.73 -4.79 -15.68
C LEU A 45 -1.18 -3.50 -16.38
N ALA A 46 -1.01 -2.35 -15.73
CA ALA A 46 -1.37 -1.06 -16.32
C ALA A 46 -0.51 -0.73 -17.56
N ALA A 47 0.78 -1.06 -17.52
CA ALA A 47 1.69 -0.95 -18.65
C ALA A 47 1.32 -1.90 -19.79
N SER A 48 0.98 -3.16 -19.47
CA SER A 48 0.51 -4.14 -20.45
C SER A 48 -0.76 -3.67 -21.18
N LYS A 49 -1.69 -3.04 -20.45
CA LYS A 49 -2.89 -2.41 -21.04
C LYS A 49 -2.56 -1.23 -21.95
N ALA A 50 -1.55 -0.43 -21.61
CA ALA A 50 -1.12 0.70 -22.44
C ALA A 50 -0.56 0.21 -23.78
N VAL A 51 0.29 -0.82 -23.76
CA VAL A 51 0.89 -1.45 -24.95
C VAL A 51 -0.18 -2.07 -25.86
N ASN A 52 -1.17 -2.77 -25.30
CA ASN A 52 -2.25 -3.37 -26.09
C ASN A 52 -3.17 -2.33 -26.78
N ARG A 53 -3.21 -1.09 -26.29
CA ARG A 53 -3.97 0.01 -26.92
C ARG A 53 -3.18 0.73 -28.01
N SER A 54 -1.87 0.50 -28.10
CA SER A 54 -0.98 1.15 -29.05
C SER A 54 -0.61 0.24 -30.23
N ASN A 55 -1.56 -0.47 -30.85
CA ASN A 55 -1.33 -1.26 -32.08
C ASN A 55 -0.91 -0.43 -33.33
N GLY A 56 -0.29 0.74 -33.14
CA GLY A 56 0.44 1.51 -34.15
C GLY A 56 1.97 1.42 -33.93
N PRO A 57 2.79 1.89 -34.89
CA PRO A 57 4.24 1.69 -34.86
C PRO A 57 4.89 2.19 -33.56
N ILE A 58 5.61 1.30 -32.90
CA ILE A 58 6.37 1.57 -31.66
C ILE A 58 7.41 2.65 -31.95
N GLN A 59 7.27 3.84 -31.37
CA GLN A 59 8.33 4.83 -31.34
C GLN A 59 9.32 4.48 -30.22
N PRO A 60 10.61 4.22 -30.53
CA PRO A 60 11.63 4.01 -29.52
C PRO A 60 11.92 5.36 -28.83
N GLY A 61 11.66 5.46 -27.53
CA GLY A 61 11.98 6.66 -26.75
C GLY A 61 10.85 7.19 -25.88
N LEU A 62 9.66 6.58 -25.89
CA LEU A 62 8.66 6.90 -24.88
C LEU A 62 9.11 6.32 -23.55
N ASN A 63 9.29 7.20 -22.57
CA ASN A 63 9.31 6.82 -21.16
C ASN A 63 8.17 5.83 -20.90
N GLU A 64 8.34 4.93 -19.93
CA GLU A 64 7.28 4.04 -19.48
C GLU A 64 6.01 4.85 -19.19
N GLN A 65 5.12 4.98 -20.18
CA GLN A 65 3.78 5.51 -19.98
C GLN A 65 3.05 4.40 -19.26
N ILE A 66 3.32 4.30 -17.96
CA ILE A 66 2.50 3.54 -17.03
C ILE A 66 1.09 4.09 -17.25
N GLY A 67 0.25 3.29 -17.91
CA GLY A 67 -1.15 3.66 -18.10
C GLY A 67 -1.78 3.96 -16.74
N SER A 68 -2.84 4.78 -16.71
CA SER A 68 -3.56 5.06 -15.47
C SER A 68 -3.89 3.75 -14.73
N VAL A 69 -3.32 3.60 -13.53
CA VAL A 69 -3.49 2.43 -12.67
C VAL A 69 -4.89 2.49 -12.09
N SER A 70 -5.69 1.45 -12.34
CA SER A 70 -7.05 1.36 -11.84
C SER A 70 -7.17 0.40 -10.66
N VAL A 71 -8.25 0.56 -9.89
CA VAL A 71 -8.64 -0.40 -8.84
C VAL A 71 -8.86 -1.82 -9.39
N SER A 72 -9.22 -1.94 -10.68
CA SER A 72 -9.33 -3.25 -11.34
C SER A 72 -7.95 -3.89 -11.56
N ASP A 73 -6.93 -3.11 -11.91
CA ASP A 73 -5.56 -3.62 -12.08
C ASP A 73 -5.00 -4.13 -10.75
N PHE A 74 -5.29 -3.41 -9.66
CA PHE A 74 -5.05 -3.86 -8.28
C PHE A 74 -5.69 -5.22 -8.00
N ARG A 75 -7.00 -5.33 -8.27
CA ARG A 75 -7.78 -6.53 -7.99
C ARG A 75 -7.26 -7.73 -8.79
N THR A 76 -7.10 -7.58 -10.09
CA THR A 76 -6.65 -8.66 -10.98
C THR A 76 -5.25 -9.17 -10.60
N ALA A 77 -4.30 -8.28 -10.34
CA ALA A 77 -2.96 -8.71 -9.90
C ALA A 77 -2.97 -9.43 -8.56
N THR A 78 -3.82 -9.00 -7.64
CA THR A 78 -3.96 -9.64 -6.33
C THR A 78 -4.61 -11.02 -6.45
N GLU A 79 -5.61 -11.18 -7.32
CA GLU A 79 -6.24 -12.47 -7.62
C GLU A 79 -5.27 -13.45 -8.31
N LEU A 80 -4.35 -12.95 -9.15
CA LEU A 80 -3.30 -13.76 -9.79
C LEU A 80 -2.23 -14.25 -8.80
N ASN A 81 -1.98 -13.53 -7.70
CA ASN A 81 -1.04 -13.94 -6.67
C ASN A 81 -1.53 -13.54 -5.26
N PRO A 82 -2.49 -14.28 -4.68
CA PRO A 82 -3.13 -13.91 -3.41
C PRO A 82 -2.16 -13.91 -2.22
N ASN A 83 -1.10 -14.71 -2.29
CA ASN A 83 -0.08 -14.83 -1.24
C ASN A 83 0.63 -13.50 -0.94
N ILE A 84 0.60 -12.53 -1.87
CA ILE A 84 1.23 -11.22 -1.68
C ILE A 84 0.60 -10.42 -0.54
N LEU A 85 -0.69 -10.63 -0.26
CA LEU A 85 -1.45 -10.01 0.84
C LEU A 85 -1.50 -10.88 2.11
N GLY A 86 -0.90 -12.07 2.08
CA GLY A 86 -0.85 -13.00 3.21
C GLY A 86 -2.09 -13.87 3.36
N LYS A 87 -2.21 -14.52 4.53
CA LYS A 87 -3.21 -15.57 4.81
C LYS A 87 -4.66 -15.12 4.59
N ASP A 88 -4.99 -13.91 5.03
CA ASP A 88 -6.35 -13.34 4.96
C ASP A 88 -6.52 -12.40 3.75
N TRP A 89 -5.88 -12.74 2.63
CA TRP A 89 -5.80 -11.88 1.45
C TRP A 89 -7.15 -11.35 0.96
N SER A 90 -8.22 -12.15 1.05
CA SER A 90 -9.57 -11.72 0.63
C SER A 90 -10.08 -10.54 1.46
N LEU A 91 -9.88 -10.57 2.78
CA LEU A 91 -10.25 -9.47 3.67
C LEU A 91 -9.34 -8.25 3.46
N HIS A 92 -8.05 -8.48 3.25
CA HIS A 92 -7.10 -7.41 2.95
C HIS A 92 -7.38 -6.74 1.60
N LEU A 93 -7.80 -7.52 0.60
CA LEU A 93 -8.21 -7.04 -0.71
C LEU A 93 -9.40 -6.09 -0.60
N GLU A 94 -10.44 -6.46 0.16
CA GLU A 94 -11.60 -5.58 0.39
C GLU A 94 -11.21 -4.27 1.08
N LYS A 95 -10.40 -4.36 2.14
CA LYS A 95 -9.93 -3.17 2.88
C LYS A 95 -9.14 -2.23 2.00
N VAL A 96 -8.16 -2.74 1.26
CA VAL A 96 -7.31 -1.92 0.39
C VAL A 96 -8.12 -1.34 -0.76
N THR A 97 -9.00 -2.13 -1.38
CA THR A 97 -9.93 -1.64 -2.43
C THR A 97 -10.78 -0.49 -1.90
N GLY A 98 -11.38 -0.67 -0.72
CA GLY A 98 -12.21 0.34 -0.07
C GLY A 98 -11.43 1.62 0.25
N SER A 99 -10.20 1.49 0.76
CA SER A 99 -9.31 2.62 1.05
C SER A 99 -8.94 3.39 -0.22
N ILE A 100 -8.57 2.71 -1.31
CA ILE A 100 -8.24 3.37 -2.58
C ILE A 100 -9.45 4.15 -3.10
N LEU A 101 -10.64 3.53 -3.12
CA LEU A 101 -11.87 4.19 -3.56
C LEU A 101 -12.23 5.39 -2.68
N TYR A 102 -12.03 5.30 -1.37
CA TYR A 102 -12.26 6.41 -0.45
C TYR A 102 -11.31 7.58 -0.72
N CYS A 103 -10.01 7.32 -0.91
CA CYS A 103 -9.03 8.35 -1.25
C CYS A 103 -9.34 9.02 -2.59
N THR A 104 -9.76 8.27 -3.61
CA THR A 104 -10.18 8.83 -4.90
C THR A 104 -11.39 9.76 -4.71
N LYS A 105 -12.41 9.34 -3.96
CA LYS A 105 -13.59 10.17 -3.67
C LYS A 105 -13.24 11.43 -2.88
N LEU A 106 -12.34 11.33 -1.89
CA LEU A 106 -11.87 12.50 -1.14
C LEU A 106 -11.11 13.49 -2.02
N TYR A 107 -10.24 12.99 -2.90
CA TYR A 107 -9.49 13.84 -3.82
C TYR A 107 -10.43 14.56 -4.80
N GLU A 108 -11.42 13.87 -5.35
CA GLU A 108 -12.47 14.46 -6.20
C GLU A 108 -13.31 15.50 -5.47
N PHE A 109 -13.61 15.28 -4.18
CA PHE A 109 -14.36 16.23 -3.36
C PHE A 109 -13.53 17.46 -3.02
N SER A 110 -12.24 17.30 -2.71
CA SER A 110 -11.32 18.41 -2.37
C SER A 110 -10.89 19.24 -3.58
N SER A 111 -11.06 18.73 -4.79
CA SER A 111 -10.68 19.40 -6.05
C SER A 111 -11.83 20.21 -6.69
N LYS A 112 -12.99 20.28 -6.03
CA LYS A 112 -14.15 21.10 -6.42
C LYS A 112 -14.26 22.31 -5.49
#